data_AF-A0A2R6L144-F1
#
_entry.id   AF-A0A2R6L144-F1
#
_cell.length_a   1.000
_cell.length_b   1.000
_cell.length_c   1.000
_cell.angle_alpha   90.00
_cell.angle_beta   90.00
_cell.angle_gamma   90.00
#
_symmetry.space_group_name_H-M   'P 1'
#
loop_
_entity.id
_entity.type
_entity.pdbx_description
1 polymer ?
#
loop_
_entity_poly.entity_id
_entity_poly.type
_entity_poly.pdbx_seq_one_letter_code
_entity_poly.pdbx_strand_id
1 'polypeptide(L)'
;NMRAVNMSWGYVGGLPLGSLGGIAGFGTVEALKQIAENGILPVAAAGNSYTPANGNGAPAVADEAISVVSTGPLDGISSYSSGGLGALDEDGGTYLKPDVTAPGGYDNNEVNAALGEDTGDAGYGDVRDYVVKAGTSMASPYTCGTSTLVAQAMEEDAPEAIALPEPSETDIEDVKRLKQVVLATATETAFTAAPYHRAKAPTYDFGGRDPYEGYGRVNPDAAVDAVSNDLFAPTSPALEVEDVAEATPLETDDDGDEGPEAVGTTLSGTLGLDVPQDSRALAGYVEAKGGTLEVSAEVRRLSGGNRGLAKGDAHIDLFVYDAESPGPNGEPTVAASAMGMDGSASLSVDVDSREFEGNEARTKTYYVVAKLVNVPGVVTGYDVQAQVGMDLSFEAAAVDVEPPEEIDLDVAGSRADDGSVFTGGQTDLVRVTVEEFNDTLTDAVEVSDRVPAGWSVDEEYGDVESTTDNDDGSTTVVLGEVSTEDLGSEAATRQYFAQAPEGTGNTGRYTFGPATAMAVDPTDFSDDPDRERGSTEENFGGTDTNTVVGPSTET
;
A
#
# COMPACT_ATOMS: atom_id res chain seq x y z
N ASN A 1 -6.85 22.43 5.80
CA ASN A 1 -6.67 21.03 5.40
C ASN A 1 -6.27 20.99 3.94
N MET A 2 -5.14 20.38 3.63
CA MET A 2 -4.51 20.36 2.30
C MET A 2 -4.22 18.90 1.97
N ARG A 3 -4.64 18.41 0.80
CA ARG A 3 -4.42 17.01 0.37
C ARG A 3 -3.28 16.84 -0.61
N ALA A 4 -3.00 17.88 -1.39
CA ALA A 4 -1.88 17.92 -2.30
C ALA A 4 -1.26 19.32 -2.33
N VAL A 5 0.03 19.37 -2.65
CA VAL A 5 0.78 20.63 -2.77
C VAL A 5 1.52 20.70 -4.10
N ASN A 6 1.30 21.79 -4.84
CA ASN A 6 1.97 22.01 -6.12
C ASN A 6 3.34 22.68 -5.95
N MET A 7 4.36 22.10 -6.57
CA MET A 7 5.74 22.57 -6.59
C MET A 7 6.21 22.80 -8.03
N SER A 8 5.75 23.90 -8.63
CA SER A 8 6.09 24.31 -10.00
C SER A 8 7.47 24.98 -10.13
N TRP A 9 8.47 24.45 -9.44
CA TRP A 9 9.85 24.94 -9.38
C TRP A 9 10.80 23.74 -9.25
N GLY A 10 12.10 23.97 -9.49
CA GLY A 10 13.12 22.96 -9.30
C GLY A 10 14.50 23.46 -9.70
N TYR A 11 15.55 22.79 -9.24
CA TYR A 11 16.92 23.16 -9.60
C TYR A 11 17.26 22.75 -11.04
N VAL A 12 17.87 23.66 -11.80
CA VAL A 12 18.34 23.41 -13.16
C VAL A 12 19.63 22.59 -13.10
N GLY A 13 19.63 21.43 -13.76
CA GLY A 13 20.79 20.55 -13.84
C GLY A 13 20.80 19.49 -12.75
N GLY A 14 20.01 18.44 -12.93
CA GLY A 14 20.49 17.13 -12.53
C GLY A 14 21.82 16.92 -13.25
N LEU A 15 22.94 16.97 -12.53
CA LEU A 15 24.22 16.56 -13.10
C LEU A 15 24.09 15.07 -13.52
N PRO A 16 24.93 14.57 -14.45
CA PRO A 16 24.83 13.21 -15.02
C PRO A 16 25.06 12.06 -14.02
N LEU A 17 24.95 12.33 -12.72
CA LEU A 17 25.05 11.42 -11.60
C LEU A 17 23.85 11.74 -10.70
N GLY A 18 22.71 11.06 -10.93
CA GLY A 18 21.51 11.15 -10.09
C GLY A 18 21.83 11.03 -8.58
N SER A 19 22.97 10.43 -8.22
CA SER A 19 23.56 10.33 -6.88
C SER A 19 24.21 11.53 -6.26
N LEU A 20 24.47 12.61 -6.99
CA LEU A 20 25.02 13.85 -6.42
C LEU A 20 24.02 15.01 -6.49
N GLY A 21 23.01 14.93 -7.35
CA GLY A 21 21.89 15.89 -7.41
C GLY A 21 20.98 15.80 -6.18
N GLY A 22 20.74 14.59 -5.68
CA GLY A 22 20.14 14.36 -4.36
C GLY A 22 20.97 14.99 -3.23
N ILE A 23 22.29 15.08 -3.37
CA ILE A 23 23.18 15.65 -2.33
C ILE A 23 23.06 17.16 -2.17
N ALA A 24 22.75 17.89 -3.24
CA ALA A 24 22.43 19.31 -3.17
C ALA A 24 20.97 19.58 -2.76
N GLY A 25 20.13 18.54 -2.72
CA GLY A 25 18.70 18.60 -2.46
C GLY A 25 18.22 17.72 -1.29
N PHE A 26 19.11 17.13 -0.47
CA PHE A 26 18.71 16.17 0.57
C PHE A 26 17.70 16.77 1.53
N GLY A 27 17.93 18.00 1.99
CA GLY A 27 16.95 18.68 2.84
C GLY A 27 15.62 18.99 2.14
N THR A 28 15.57 19.00 0.80
CA THR A 28 14.33 19.12 0.03
C THR A 28 13.63 17.77 -0.11
N VAL A 29 14.34 16.69 -0.46
CA VAL A 29 13.77 15.34 -0.56
C VAL A 29 13.22 14.89 0.79
N GLU A 30 14.00 15.06 1.86
CA GLU A 30 13.57 14.82 3.25
C GLU A 30 12.33 15.65 3.62
N ALA A 31 12.29 16.93 3.22
CA ALA A 31 11.10 17.75 3.47
C ALA A 31 9.87 17.28 2.69
N LEU A 32 10.05 16.68 1.50
CA LEU A 32 8.95 16.11 0.73
C LEU A 32 8.43 14.82 1.36
N LYS A 33 9.32 13.97 1.88
CA LYS A 33 8.95 12.83 2.70
C LYS A 33 8.13 13.27 3.90
N GLN A 34 8.60 14.26 4.65
CA GLN A 34 7.86 14.81 5.79
C GLN A 34 6.49 15.39 5.39
N ILE A 35 6.38 16.04 4.23
CA ILE A 35 5.09 16.50 3.71
C ILE A 35 4.14 15.32 3.45
N ALA A 36 4.65 14.22 2.87
CA ALA A 36 3.88 13.00 2.61
C ALA A 36 3.53 12.24 3.89
N GLU A 37 4.44 12.13 4.86
CA GLU A 37 4.19 11.58 6.21
C GLU A 37 3.09 12.33 6.97
N ASN A 38 2.84 13.58 6.61
CA ASN A 38 1.74 14.39 7.15
C ASN A 38 0.48 14.34 6.27
N GLY A 39 0.34 13.35 5.38
CA GLY A 39 -0.87 13.11 4.59
C GLY A 39 -1.05 14.03 3.38
N ILE A 40 0.00 14.71 2.92
CA ILE A 40 -0.08 15.68 1.81
C ILE A 40 0.73 15.17 0.62
N LEU A 41 0.06 14.96 -0.52
CA LEU A 41 0.71 14.52 -1.76
C LEU A 41 1.50 15.64 -2.44
N PRO A 42 2.83 15.56 -2.55
CA PRO A 42 3.61 16.53 -3.32
C PRO A 42 3.44 16.29 -4.83
N VAL A 43 3.20 17.36 -5.59
CA VAL A 43 3.15 17.30 -7.06
C VAL A 43 4.13 18.32 -7.63
N ALA A 44 5.12 17.86 -8.37
CA ALA A 44 6.28 18.65 -8.78
C ALA A 44 6.49 18.67 -10.29
N ALA A 45 6.88 19.83 -10.80
CA ALA A 45 7.25 20.00 -12.19
C ALA A 45 8.58 19.29 -12.50
N ALA A 46 8.63 18.42 -13.53
CA ALA A 46 9.86 17.69 -13.89
C ALA A 46 11.03 18.61 -14.30
N GLY A 47 10.72 19.81 -14.80
CA GLY A 47 11.69 20.84 -15.20
C GLY A 47 11.74 21.05 -16.71
N ASN A 48 12.38 22.15 -17.12
CA ASN A 48 12.43 22.61 -18.52
C ASN A 48 13.87 22.52 -19.11
N SER A 49 14.64 21.47 -18.75
CA SER A 49 16.06 21.36 -19.07
C SER A 49 16.37 20.59 -20.38
N TYR A 50 15.38 20.23 -21.18
CA TYR A 50 15.51 19.55 -22.48
C TYR A 50 16.13 18.13 -22.41
N THR A 51 16.42 17.59 -21.23
CA THR A 51 17.12 16.31 -21.04
C THR A 51 16.16 15.14 -20.83
N PRO A 52 16.51 13.93 -21.29
CA PRO A 52 16.23 12.71 -20.54
C PRO A 52 17.50 12.18 -19.83
N ALA A 53 18.69 12.56 -20.32
CA ALA A 53 19.97 11.97 -19.91
C ALA A 53 20.46 12.38 -18.51
N ASN A 54 19.83 13.36 -17.87
CA ASN A 54 20.33 14.03 -16.66
C ASN A 54 19.39 13.93 -15.45
N GLY A 55 18.27 13.22 -15.56
CA GLY A 55 17.32 13.04 -14.46
C GLY A 55 16.50 14.29 -14.13
N ASN A 56 15.54 14.09 -13.22
CA ASN A 56 14.75 15.18 -12.64
C ASN A 56 15.53 15.79 -11.47
N GLY A 57 15.44 17.12 -11.31
CA GLY A 57 15.99 17.80 -10.14
C GLY A 57 15.00 17.79 -8.98
N ALA A 58 15.47 17.99 -7.74
CA ALA A 58 14.58 18.25 -6.62
C ALA A 58 13.71 19.50 -6.91
N PRO A 59 12.42 19.49 -6.54
CA PRO A 59 11.73 18.47 -5.72
C PRO A 59 11.19 17.25 -6.52
N ALA A 60 11.17 17.29 -7.85
CA ALA A 60 10.59 16.25 -8.70
C ALA A 60 11.34 14.90 -8.71
N VAL A 61 12.47 14.82 -8.01
CA VAL A 61 13.27 13.60 -7.80
C VAL A 61 12.96 12.90 -6.47
N ALA A 62 12.02 13.41 -5.67
CA ALA A 62 11.56 12.73 -4.47
C ALA A 62 10.54 11.64 -4.82
N ASP A 63 10.61 10.52 -4.10
CA ASP A 63 9.78 9.35 -4.36
C ASP A 63 8.31 9.63 -4.14
N GLU A 64 8.01 10.33 -3.06
CA GLU A 64 6.67 10.68 -2.63
C GLU A 64 6.02 11.68 -3.60
N ALA A 65 6.81 12.42 -4.37
CA ALA A 65 6.29 13.38 -5.33
C ALA A 65 5.73 12.69 -6.58
N ILE A 66 4.64 13.24 -7.13
CA ILE A 66 4.31 13.04 -8.55
C ILE A 66 5.12 14.04 -9.38
N SER A 67 6.03 13.53 -10.19
CA SER A 67 6.81 14.28 -11.16
C SER A 67 6.09 14.37 -12.50
N VAL A 68 5.83 15.60 -12.95
CA VAL A 68 4.95 15.87 -14.09
C VAL A 68 5.72 16.44 -15.28
N VAL A 69 5.61 15.74 -16.41
CA VAL A 69 6.11 16.16 -17.72
C VAL A 69 5.06 16.95 -18.50
N SER A 70 5.53 17.91 -19.29
CA SER A 70 4.68 18.81 -20.07
C SER A 70 4.40 18.25 -21.46
N THR A 71 3.13 18.14 -21.81
CA THR A 71 2.67 17.91 -23.19
C THR A 71 2.11 19.21 -23.79
N GLY A 72 2.09 19.27 -25.12
CA GLY A 72 1.35 20.31 -25.83
C GLY A 72 -0.11 19.91 -26.10
N PRO A 73 -0.84 20.71 -26.88
CA PRO A 73 -2.28 20.50 -27.12
C PRO A 73 -2.66 19.20 -27.85
N LEU A 74 -1.69 18.49 -28.39
CA LEU A 74 -1.89 17.22 -29.10
C LEU A 74 -1.20 16.06 -28.34
N ASP A 75 -1.08 16.18 -27.02
CA ASP A 75 -0.40 15.27 -26.08
C ASP A 75 1.06 14.92 -26.39
N GLY A 76 1.66 15.50 -27.43
CA GLY A 76 3.08 15.33 -27.71
C GLY A 76 3.95 15.96 -26.63
N ILE A 77 4.90 15.19 -26.10
CA ILE A 77 5.87 15.67 -25.11
C ILE A 77 6.65 16.88 -25.64
N SER A 78 6.70 17.93 -24.83
CA SER A 78 7.35 19.20 -25.15
C SER A 78 8.87 19.05 -25.21
N SER A 79 9.51 19.75 -26.15
CA SER A 79 10.96 19.66 -26.36
C SER A 79 11.77 20.08 -25.13
N TYR A 80 11.27 21.06 -24.36
CA TYR A 80 11.91 21.54 -23.15
C TYR A 80 11.75 20.59 -21.96
N SER A 81 10.77 19.68 -21.98
CA SER A 81 10.44 18.90 -20.79
C SER A 81 11.62 18.01 -20.41
N SER A 82 11.98 18.08 -19.13
CA SER A 82 12.88 17.12 -18.51
C SER A 82 12.19 15.75 -18.40
N GLY A 83 13.01 14.71 -18.32
CA GLY A 83 12.68 13.33 -17.95
C GLY A 83 13.97 12.67 -17.47
N GLY A 84 13.92 11.40 -17.07
CA GLY A 84 15.06 10.78 -16.39
C GLY A 84 15.12 9.26 -16.45
N LEU A 85 16.34 8.74 -16.62
CA LEU A 85 16.64 7.31 -16.47
C LEU A 85 16.88 6.89 -15.01
N GLY A 86 16.69 7.80 -14.05
CA GLY A 86 16.92 7.50 -12.64
C GLY A 86 16.68 8.70 -11.73
N ALA A 87 16.03 8.41 -10.62
CA ALA A 87 15.94 9.17 -9.39
C ALA A 87 16.55 8.30 -8.27
N LEU A 88 16.78 8.90 -7.10
CA LEU A 88 17.26 8.18 -5.93
C LEU A 88 16.31 8.35 -4.79
N ASP A 89 16.03 7.24 -4.13
CA ASP A 89 15.37 7.27 -2.85
C ASP A 89 16.33 7.76 -1.76
N GLU A 90 15.74 8.05 -0.61
CA GLU A 90 16.42 8.45 0.62
C GLU A 90 17.42 7.42 1.16
N ASP A 91 17.26 6.14 0.79
CA ASP A 91 18.10 5.01 1.15
C ASP A 91 19.19 4.69 0.11
N GLY A 92 19.22 5.41 -1.02
CA GLY A 92 20.16 5.25 -2.12
C GLY A 92 19.78 4.22 -3.19
N GLY A 93 18.56 3.68 -3.16
CA GLY A 93 17.97 2.90 -4.23
C GLY A 93 17.61 3.76 -5.45
N THR A 94 17.66 3.16 -6.64
CA THR A 94 17.38 3.85 -7.90
C THR A 94 15.97 3.51 -8.38
N TYR A 95 15.16 4.53 -8.64
CA TYR A 95 13.83 4.39 -9.22
C TYR A 95 13.67 5.33 -10.43
N LEU A 96 12.63 5.18 -11.26
CA LEU A 96 12.48 5.98 -12.49
C LEU A 96 11.68 7.26 -12.23
N LYS A 97 11.91 8.32 -13.02
CA LYS A 97 11.07 9.55 -13.08
C LYS A 97 11.07 10.04 -14.53
N PRO A 98 9.99 10.65 -15.05
CA PRO A 98 8.81 11.20 -14.38
C PRO A 98 7.77 10.13 -14.01
N ASP A 99 6.69 10.53 -13.34
CA ASP A 99 5.56 9.64 -13.03
C ASP A 99 4.47 9.75 -14.09
N VAL A 100 4.14 10.96 -14.56
CA VAL A 100 3.06 11.20 -15.53
C VAL A 100 3.35 12.39 -16.44
N THR A 101 2.51 12.53 -17.46
CA THR A 101 2.42 13.72 -18.31
C THR A 101 1.10 14.46 -18.13
N ALA A 102 1.13 15.77 -18.33
CA ALA A 102 -0.07 16.61 -18.34
C ALA A 102 0.11 17.82 -19.28
N PRO A 103 -1.00 18.47 -19.70
CA PRO A 103 -0.94 19.65 -20.56
C PRO A 103 -0.16 20.80 -19.91
N GLY A 104 0.92 21.24 -20.57
CA GLY A 104 1.72 22.40 -20.14
C GLY A 104 2.13 23.32 -21.28
N GLY A 105 1.69 23.04 -22.52
CA GLY A 105 1.89 23.90 -23.69
C GLY A 105 3.19 23.64 -24.45
N TYR A 106 3.44 24.44 -25.48
CA TYR A 106 4.71 24.55 -26.19
C TYR A 106 5.16 26.01 -26.23
N ASP A 107 6.45 26.25 -26.48
CA ASP A 107 7.01 27.61 -26.65
C ASP A 107 6.35 28.45 -27.77
N ASN A 108 5.57 27.81 -28.64
CA ASN A 108 4.84 28.44 -29.73
C ASN A 108 3.34 28.09 -29.74
N ASN A 109 2.84 27.51 -28.65
CA ASN A 109 1.45 27.14 -28.44
C ASN A 109 1.19 27.00 -26.93
N GLU A 110 1.14 28.13 -26.25
CA GLU A 110 1.05 28.24 -24.79
C GLU A 110 -0.34 27.89 -24.24
N VAL A 111 -0.43 27.66 -22.92
CA VAL A 111 -1.70 27.48 -22.20
C VAL A 111 -2.06 28.73 -21.41
N ASN A 112 -3.35 28.95 -21.17
CA ASN A 112 -3.82 30.00 -20.26
C ASN A 112 -3.31 29.69 -18.85
N ALA A 113 -2.43 30.54 -18.31
CA ALA A 113 -1.71 30.24 -17.07
C ALA A 113 -2.29 30.99 -15.86
N ALA A 114 -2.69 32.25 -16.03
CA ALA A 114 -3.25 33.07 -14.96
C ALA A 114 -4.11 34.20 -15.54
N LEU A 115 -4.99 34.77 -14.72
CA LEU A 115 -5.63 36.05 -15.03
C LEU A 115 -4.55 37.12 -15.16
N GLY A 116 -4.55 37.83 -16.28
CA GLY A 116 -3.73 39.01 -16.48
C GLY A 116 -4.30 40.16 -15.68
N GLU A 117 -3.54 40.65 -14.70
CA GLU A 117 -3.62 42.09 -14.42
C GLU A 117 -3.08 42.82 -15.66
N ASP A 118 -3.48 44.08 -15.87
CA ASP A 118 -3.01 44.96 -16.95
C ASP A 118 -1.49 45.17 -16.85
N THR A 119 -0.72 44.13 -17.19
CA THR A 119 0.72 44.11 -17.18
C THR A 119 1.11 44.73 -18.50
N GLY A 120 1.47 46.01 -18.46
CA GLY A 120 1.89 46.82 -19.61
C GLY A 120 3.15 46.33 -20.35
N ASP A 121 3.47 45.04 -20.28
CA ASP A 121 4.45 44.35 -21.09
C ASP A 121 3.72 43.63 -22.24
N ALA A 122 3.37 44.41 -23.26
CA ALA A 122 2.64 44.00 -24.47
C ALA A 122 3.48 43.09 -25.40
N GLY A 123 4.11 42.06 -24.85
CA GLY A 123 4.97 41.12 -25.58
C GLY A 123 4.23 39.91 -26.16
N TYR A 124 3.12 39.48 -25.54
CA TYR A 124 2.42 38.25 -25.93
C TYR A 124 0.92 38.49 -25.77
N GLY A 125 0.16 38.29 -26.86
CA GLY A 125 -1.18 38.83 -27.03
C GLY A 125 -2.17 38.40 -25.95
N ASP A 126 -2.76 39.39 -25.29
CA ASP A 126 -3.92 39.23 -24.41
C ASP A 126 -5.06 38.54 -25.17
N VAL A 127 -5.23 37.25 -24.94
CA VAL A 127 -6.50 36.59 -25.23
C VAL A 127 -7.32 36.66 -23.94
N ARG A 128 -8.13 37.73 -23.84
CA ARG A 128 -9.24 37.84 -22.86
C ARG A 128 -8.82 37.94 -21.39
N ASP A 129 -7.90 38.84 -21.05
CA ASP A 129 -7.48 39.08 -19.66
C ASP A 129 -6.77 37.88 -19.00
N TYR A 130 -6.11 37.02 -19.79
CA TYR A 130 -5.27 35.92 -19.31
C TYR A 130 -3.86 36.03 -19.88
N VAL A 131 -2.87 35.74 -19.05
CA VAL A 131 -1.48 35.54 -19.48
C VAL A 131 -1.31 34.08 -19.87
N VAL A 132 -0.73 33.85 -21.04
CA VAL A 132 -0.37 32.51 -21.52
C VAL A 132 1.09 32.17 -21.18
N LYS A 133 1.37 30.93 -20.79
CA LYS A 133 2.72 30.41 -20.53
C LYS A 133 2.84 28.96 -21.00
N ALA A 134 4.08 28.51 -21.16
CA ALA A 134 4.40 27.10 -21.38
C ALA A 134 5.45 26.63 -20.36
N GLY A 135 5.35 25.37 -19.94
CA GLY A 135 6.34 24.72 -19.08
C GLY A 135 5.79 23.54 -18.29
N THR A 136 6.67 22.71 -17.71
CA THR A 136 6.27 21.72 -16.70
C THR A 136 5.63 22.39 -15.46
N SER A 137 5.92 23.67 -15.23
CA SER A 137 5.25 24.51 -14.23
C SER A 137 3.75 24.74 -14.50
N MET A 138 3.26 24.50 -15.72
CA MET A 138 1.83 24.53 -16.06
C MET A 138 1.20 23.14 -15.99
N ALA A 139 1.97 22.10 -16.31
CA ALA A 139 1.53 20.71 -16.20
C ALA A 139 1.36 20.26 -14.73
N SER A 140 2.30 20.62 -13.85
CA SER A 140 2.27 20.30 -12.41
C SER A 140 0.97 20.71 -11.69
N PRO A 141 0.46 21.96 -11.81
CA PRO A 141 -0.78 22.34 -11.15
C PRO A 141 -2.02 21.66 -11.75
N TYR A 142 -2.00 21.23 -13.01
CA TYR A 142 -3.08 20.42 -13.60
C TYR A 142 -3.18 19.06 -12.89
N THR A 143 -2.04 18.38 -12.74
CA THR A 143 -1.99 17.11 -12.02
C THR A 143 -2.32 17.29 -10.54
N CYS A 144 -1.84 18.35 -9.90
CA CYS A 144 -2.17 18.64 -8.49
C CYS A 144 -3.68 18.86 -8.28
N GLY A 145 -4.33 19.61 -9.18
CA GLY A 145 -5.79 19.77 -9.17
C GLY A 145 -6.52 18.44 -9.38
N THR A 146 -6.01 17.57 -10.26
CA THR A 146 -6.54 16.23 -10.46
C THR A 146 -6.44 15.40 -9.17
N SER A 147 -5.27 15.36 -8.55
CA SER A 147 -5.07 14.67 -7.27
C SER A 147 -6.01 15.18 -6.18
N THR A 148 -6.33 16.47 -6.14
CA THR A 148 -7.30 16.98 -5.15
C THR A 148 -8.74 16.56 -5.44
N LEU A 149 -9.13 16.39 -6.72
CA LEU A 149 -10.46 15.85 -7.06
C LEU A 149 -10.57 14.39 -6.68
N VAL A 150 -9.52 13.61 -6.95
CA VAL A 150 -9.45 12.19 -6.54
C VAL A 150 -9.49 12.08 -5.02
N ALA A 151 -8.73 12.91 -4.30
CA ALA A 151 -8.75 12.92 -2.84
C ALA A 151 -10.15 13.22 -2.29
N GLN A 152 -10.86 14.18 -2.89
CA GLN A 152 -12.24 14.47 -2.50
C GLN A 152 -13.17 13.26 -2.75
N ALA A 153 -13.05 12.60 -3.90
CA ALA A 153 -13.84 11.41 -4.20
C ALA A 153 -13.50 10.25 -3.23
N MET A 154 -12.23 10.11 -2.83
CA MET A 154 -11.83 9.14 -1.81
C MET A 154 -12.36 9.47 -0.40
N GLU A 155 -12.62 10.74 -0.09
CA GLU A 155 -13.22 11.14 1.19
C GLU A 155 -14.74 10.95 1.20
N GLU A 156 -15.40 11.22 0.07
CA GLU A 156 -16.87 11.34 -0.01
C GLU A 156 -17.56 10.08 -0.53
N ASP A 157 -16.92 9.35 -1.46
CA ASP A 157 -17.60 8.34 -2.28
C ASP A 157 -16.91 6.96 -2.28
N ALA A 158 -15.65 6.85 -1.84
CA ALA A 158 -14.90 5.60 -1.89
C ALA A 158 -15.30 4.59 -0.78
N PRO A 159 -15.15 3.28 -1.04
CA PRO A 159 -15.36 2.26 -0.02
C PRO A 159 -14.27 2.35 1.07
N GLU A 160 -14.59 1.87 2.26
CA GLU A 160 -13.80 2.05 3.48
C GLU A 160 -12.33 1.66 3.31
N ALA A 161 -12.06 0.58 2.58
CA ALA A 161 -10.71 0.04 2.38
C ALA A 161 -9.74 1.01 1.65
N ILE A 162 -10.27 1.92 0.83
CA ILE A 162 -9.49 2.90 0.08
C ILE A 162 -9.93 4.35 0.34
N ALA A 163 -10.84 4.57 1.28
CA ALA A 163 -11.27 5.90 1.67
C ALA A 163 -10.14 6.66 2.36
N LEU A 164 -10.07 7.98 2.13
CA LEU A 164 -9.13 8.83 2.86
C LEU A 164 -9.76 9.28 4.19
N PRO A 165 -9.08 9.08 5.35
CA PRO A 165 -9.55 9.61 6.61
C PRO A 165 -9.45 11.13 6.63
N GLU A 166 -9.97 11.76 7.70
CA GLU A 166 -9.90 13.21 7.87
C GLU A 166 -8.43 13.71 7.74
N PRO A 167 -8.18 14.91 7.21
CA PRO A 167 -6.84 15.42 6.91
C PRO A 167 -5.83 15.45 8.07
N SER A 168 -6.30 15.40 9.32
CA SER A 168 -5.42 15.32 10.50
C SER A 168 -5.00 13.90 10.86
N GLU A 169 -5.65 12.90 10.27
CA GLU A 169 -5.45 11.47 10.53
C GLU A 169 -4.77 10.77 9.35
N THR A 170 -4.58 11.47 8.23
CA THR A 170 -3.85 10.91 7.08
C THR A 170 -2.36 10.82 7.30
N ASP A 171 -1.77 9.75 6.76
CA ASP A 171 -0.34 9.48 6.78
C ASP A 171 0.24 9.22 5.38
N ILE A 172 1.45 8.65 5.33
CA ILE A 172 2.15 8.35 4.08
C ILE A 172 1.49 7.25 3.25
N GLU A 173 0.83 6.28 3.88
CA GLU A 173 0.17 5.18 3.16
C GLU A 173 -1.07 5.71 2.42
N ASP A 174 -1.78 6.65 3.03
CA ASP A 174 -2.87 7.37 2.37
C ASP A 174 -2.40 8.20 1.16
N VAL A 175 -1.22 8.83 1.28
CA VAL A 175 -0.59 9.54 0.17
C VAL A 175 -0.20 8.60 -0.96
N LYS A 176 0.33 7.41 -0.64
CA LYS A 176 0.65 6.37 -1.64
C LYS A 176 -0.60 5.84 -2.33
N ARG A 177 -1.69 5.60 -1.58
CA ARG A 177 -2.99 5.19 -2.15
C ARG A 177 -3.53 6.26 -3.11
N LEU A 178 -3.56 7.52 -2.69
CA LEU A 178 -3.98 8.64 -3.56
C LEU A 178 -3.10 8.75 -4.82
N LYS A 179 -1.78 8.62 -4.67
CA LYS A 179 -0.83 8.66 -5.78
C LYS A 179 -1.09 7.51 -6.76
N GLN A 180 -1.27 6.29 -6.26
CA GLN A 180 -1.53 5.09 -7.07
C GLN A 180 -2.69 5.31 -8.03
N VAL A 181 -3.83 5.87 -7.59
CA VAL A 181 -5.01 6.09 -8.45
C VAL A 181 -4.66 6.95 -9.67
N VAL A 182 -3.93 8.04 -9.45
CA VAL A 182 -3.52 8.96 -10.53
C VAL A 182 -2.59 8.29 -11.54
N LEU A 183 -1.71 7.39 -11.07
CA LEU A 183 -0.78 6.65 -11.92
C LEU A 183 -1.47 5.48 -12.65
N ALA A 184 -2.29 4.72 -11.94
CA ALA A 184 -3.03 3.56 -12.44
C ALA A 184 -3.98 3.93 -13.58
N THR A 185 -4.56 5.13 -13.54
CA THR A 185 -5.49 5.61 -14.57
C THR A 185 -4.81 6.40 -15.70
N ALA A 186 -3.50 6.63 -15.63
CA ALA A 186 -2.76 7.29 -16.68
C ALA A 186 -2.66 6.43 -17.95
N THR A 187 -2.65 7.07 -19.12
CA THR A 187 -2.63 6.40 -20.43
C THR A 187 -1.39 6.77 -21.23
N GLU A 188 -0.65 5.76 -21.70
CA GLU A 188 0.52 5.94 -22.56
C GLU A 188 0.22 6.78 -23.82
N THR A 189 1.21 7.55 -24.24
CA THR A 189 1.07 8.49 -25.36
C THR A 189 1.94 8.13 -26.57
N ALA A 190 2.77 7.09 -26.45
CA ALA A 190 3.70 6.61 -27.47
C ALA A 190 3.12 6.48 -28.88
N PHE A 191 1.86 6.03 -29.01
CA PHE A 191 1.18 5.93 -30.30
C PHE A 191 0.30 7.14 -30.61
N THR A 192 -0.58 7.53 -29.68
CA THR A 192 -1.57 8.60 -29.92
C THR A 192 -0.93 9.95 -30.21
N ALA A 193 0.27 10.21 -29.68
CA ALA A 193 0.98 11.47 -29.89
C ALA A 193 2.31 11.30 -30.66
N ALA A 194 2.51 10.14 -31.30
CA ALA A 194 3.72 9.78 -32.05
C ALA A 194 4.34 10.91 -32.91
N PRO A 195 3.59 11.64 -33.77
CA PRO A 195 4.17 12.70 -34.61
C PRO A 195 4.40 14.02 -33.85
N TYR A 196 3.91 14.14 -32.62
CA TYR A 196 3.93 15.35 -31.82
C TYR A 196 4.94 15.28 -30.67
N HIS A 197 5.42 14.07 -30.30
CA HIS A 197 6.61 13.97 -29.47
C HIS A 197 7.76 14.66 -30.17
N ARG A 198 8.31 15.70 -29.54
CA ARG A 198 9.38 16.50 -30.14
C ARG A 198 10.70 15.75 -30.05
N ALA A 199 11.68 16.27 -29.32
CA ALA A 199 13.00 15.65 -29.17
C ALA A 199 12.98 14.39 -28.28
N LYS A 200 11.85 13.69 -28.17
CA LYS A 200 11.56 12.61 -27.22
C LYS A 200 10.86 11.48 -27.96
N ALA A 201 11.05 10.24 -27.50
CA ALA A 201 10.45 9.07 -28.10
C ALA A 201 10.03 8.12 -26.96
N PRO A 202 8.86 8.37 -26.33
CA PRO A 202 8.29 7.42 -25.39
C PRO A 202 8.05 6.06 -26.08
N THR A 203 8.06 5.01 -25.29
CA THR A 203 7.94 3.63 -25.77
C THR A 203 6.71 3.01 -25.18
N TYR A 204 5.95 2.30 -26.02
CA TYR A 204 4.85 1.50 -25.52
C TYR A 204 5.37 0.31 -24.71
N ASP A 205 5.03 0.25 -23.42
CA ASP A 205 5.44 -0.81 -22.49
C ASP A 205 4.26 -1.41 -21.70
N PHE A 206 3.03 -1.15 -22.16
CA PHE A 206 1.81 -1.77 -21.64
C PHE A 206 1.63 -1.60 -20.13
N GLY A 207 1.44 -0.35 -19.71
CA GLY A 207 1.32 0.05 -18.32
C GLY A 207 2.68 0.17 -17.60
N GLY A 208 3.77 -0.23 -18.25
CA GLY A 208 5.12 0.03 -17.80
C GLY A 208 5.44 1.52 -17.75
N ARG A 209 6.39 1.87 -16.86
CA ARG A 209 6.83 3.25 -16.66
C ARG A 209 8.03 3.56 -17.54
N ASP A 210 7.94 4.58 -18.38
CA ASP A 210 9.06 4.99 -19.24
C ASP A 210 9.75 6.31 -18.81
N PRO A 211 11.02 6.56 -19.22
CA PRO A 211 11.82 7.73 -18.83
C PRO A 211 11.34 9.09 -19.37
N TYR A 212 10.34 9.10 -20.25
CA TYR A 212 9.83 10.26 -20.98
C TYR A 212 8.43 10.65 -20.52
N GLU A 213 7.51 9.69 -20.42
CA GLU A 213 6.11 9.92 -20.06
C GLU A 213 5.68 9.32 -18.73
N GLY A 214 6.55 8.53 -18.08
CA GLY A 214 6.18 7.78 -16.89
C GLY A 214 5.12 6.74 -17.24
N TYR A 215 4.00 6.74 -16.51
CA TYR A 215 2.81 5.92 -16.80
C TYR A 215 1.91 6.54 -17.88
N GLY A 216 2.27 7.70 -18.41
CA GLY A 216 1.55 8.39 -19.47
C GLY A 216 0.72 9.58 -18.98
N ARG A 217 -0.30 9.94 -19.75
CA ARG A 217 -1.15 11.13 -19.53
C ARG A 217 -2.14 10.92 -18.40
N VAL A 218 -2.24 11.88 -17.48
CA VAL A 218 -3.26 11.93 -16.44
C VAL A 218 -4.68 12.03 -17.03
N ASN A 219 -5.62 11.23 -16.51
CA ASN A 219 -7.03 11.21 -16.90
C ASN A 219 -7.91 11.52 -15.67
N PRO A 220 -8.33 12.79 -15.47
CA PRO A 220 -9.00 13.20 -14.23
C PRO A 220 -10.33 12.50 -13.97
N ASP A 221 -11.11 12.25 -15.02
CA ASP A 221 -12.40 11.57 -14.95
C ASP A 221 -12.23 10.10 -14.58
N ALA A 222 -11.37 9.36 -15.30
CA ALA A 222 -11.09 7.96 -14.98
C ALA A 222 -10.51 7.81 -13.56
N ALA A 223 -9.66 8.74 -13.11
CA ALA A 223 -9.11 8.71 -11.76
C ALA A 223 -10.17 8.89 -10.67
N VAL A 224 -11.17 9.76 -10.89
CA VAL A 224 -12.30 9.94 -9.98
C VAL A 224 -13.24 8.73 -10.05
N ASP A 225 -13.58 8.26 -11.24
CA ASP A 225 -14.45 7.09 -11.41
C ASP A 225 -13.83 5.84 -10.77
N ALA A 226 -12.51 5.66 -10.87
CA ALA A 226 -11.80 4.53 -10.26
C ALA A 226 -12.08 4.38 -8.75
N VAL A 227 -12.31 5.47 -8.03
CA VAL A 227 -12.54 5.45 -6.58
C VAL A 227 -14.00 5.66 -6.18
N SER A 228 -14.89 6.05 -7.11
CA SER A 228 -16.28 6.43 -6.79
C SER A 228 -17.34 5.61 -7.53
N ASN A 229 -16.95 4.89 -8.58
CA ASN A 229 -17.85 4.10 -9.40
C ASN A 229 -17.70 2.60 -9.09
N ASP A 230 -18.51 2.12 -8.14
CA ASP A 230 -18.71 0.68 -7.95
C ASP A 230 -19.31 0.08 -9.22
N LEU A 231 -18.61 -0.89 -9.80
CA LEU A 231 -19.00 -1.49 -11.07
C LEU A 231 -20.15 -2.49 -10.94
N PHE A 232 -20.38 -3.05 -9.75
CA PHE A 232 -21.49 -3.97 -9.46
C PHE A 232 -22.71 -3.27 -8.83
N ALA A 233 -22.58 -2.06 -8.30
CA ALA A 233 -23.71 -1.25 -7.82
C ALA A 233 -24.78 -0.78 -8.85
N PRO A 234 -24.51 -0.57 -10.17
CA PRO A 234 -25.43 0.17 -11.04
C PRO A 234 -26.61 -0.65 -11.59
N THR A 235 -26.90 -1.85 -11.05
CA THR A 235 -28.19 -2.53 -11.20
C THR A 235 -29.30 -1.81 -10.40
N SER A 236 -29.60 -0.56 -10.80
CA SER A 236 -30.73 0.35 -10.48
C SER A 236 -31.88 -0.10 -9.52
N PRO A 237 -32.53 0.89 -8.89
CA PRO A 237 -32.78 1.01 -7.45
C PRO A 237 -33.83 0.00 -6.92
N ALA A 238 -33.40 -1.17 -6.48
CA ALA A 238 -34.22 -2.09 -5.67
C ALA A 238 -33.41 -3.21 -5.00
N LEU A 239 -32.09 -3.08 -4.87
CA LEU A 239 -31.30 -3.93 -3.98
C LEU A 239 -30.86 -3.02 -2.84
N GLU A 240 -31.52 -3.16 -1.70
CA GLU A 240 -30.94 -2.66 -0.46
C GLU A 240 -29.60 -3.38 -0.31
N VAL A 241 -28.56 -2.63 0.03
CA VAL A 241 -27.16 -3.06 0.13
C VAL A 241 -26.96 -4.21 1.15
N GLU A 242 -28.02 -4.61 1.86
CA GLU A 242 -28.05 -5.85 2.64
C GLU A 242 -27.89 -7.11 1.76
N ASP A 243 -28.29 -7.11 0.48
CA ASP A 243 -28.25 -8.33 -0.38
C ASP A 243 -26.95 -8.55 -1.18
N VAL A 244 -25.96 -7.64 -1.10
CA VAL A 244 -24.61 -7.86 -1.69
C VAL A 244 -23.56 -8.08 -0.59
N ALA A 245 -23.81 -7.53 0.61
CA ALA A 245 -23.05 -7.83 1.81
C ALA A 245 -23.51 -9.15 2.47
N GLU A 246 -24.78 -9.54 2.32
CA GLU A 246 -25.24 -10.91 2.48
C GLU A 246 -25.38 -11.53 1.08
N ALA A 247 -24.34 -12.22 0.62
CA ALA A 247 -24.59 -13.44 -0.12
C ALA A 247 -25.34 -14.39 0.84
N THR A 248 -26.64 -14.16 1.03
CA THR A 248 -27.47 -15.04 1.84
C THR A 248 -27.36 -16.45 1.25
N PRO A 249 -27.40 -17.48 2.11
CA PRO A 249 -27.05 -18.85 1.75
C PRO A 249 -27.80 -19.33 0.52
N LEU A 250 -27.14 -20.17 -0.27
CA LEU A 250 -27.77 -21.13 -1.18
C LEU A 250 -28.97 -21.79 -0.45
N GLU A 251 -30.20 -21.29 -0.67
CA GLU A 251 -31.38 -22.08 -0.40
C GLU A 251 -31.48 -23.09 -1.54
N THR A 252 -31.10 -24.33 -1.24
CA THR A 252 -31.27 -25.50 -2.10
C THR A 252 -32.58 -25.42 -2.85
N ASP A 253 -32.51 -25.15 -4.15
CA ASP A 253 -33.66 -25.39 -5.00
C ASP A 253 -33.92 -26.91 -5.09
N ASP A 254 -35.18 -27.28 -5.33
CA ASP A 254 -35.69 -28.65 -5.23
C ASP A 254 -35.08 -29.62 -6.29
N ASP A 255 -34.10 -29.16 -7.08
CA ASP A 255 -33.53 -29.83 -8.25
C ASP A 255 -32.03 -30.20 -8.11
N GLY A 256 -31.31 -29.72 -7.08
CA GLY A 256 -30.02 -30.30 -6.64
C GLY A 256 -28.82 -30.08 -7.58
N ASP A 257 -28.74 -28.94 -8.25
CA ASP A 257 -27.62 -28.54 -9.12
C ASP A 257 -27.15 -27.13 -8.72
N GLU A 258 -26.30 -27.02 -7.70
CA GLU A 258 -25.76 -25.73 -7.23
C GLU A 258 -24.26 -25.63 -7.53
N GLY A 259 -23.93 -24.92 -8.61
CA GLY A 259 -22.64 -24.25 -8.76
C GLY A 259 -22.77 -22.80 -8.29
N PRO A 260 -21.67 -22.10 -7.95
CA PRO A 260 -21.72 -20.69 -7.56
C PRO A 260 -22.42 -19.86 -8.65
N GLU A 261 -23.44 -19.07 -8.26
CA GLU A 261 -24.08 -18.14 -9.20
C GLU A 261 -23.11 -16.99 -9.51
N ALA A 262 -22.67 -16.90 -10.76
CA ALA A 262 -21.86 -15.78 -11.21
C ALA A 262 -22.71 -14.51 -11.37
N VAL A 263 -22.32 -13.42 -10.71
CA VAL A 263 -22.94 -12.10 -10.89
C VAL A 263 -22.22 -11.36 -12.00
N GLY A 264 -22.95 -10.69 -12.90
CA GLY A 264 -22.36 -9.98 -14.04
C GLY A 264 -22.97 -8.60 -14.29
N THR A 265 -22.15 -7.70 -14.82
CA THR A 265 -22.49 -6.30 -15.12
C THR A 265 -21.74 -5.82 -16.36
N THR A 266 -22.25 -4.75 -16.98
CA THR A 266 -21.62 -4.13 -18.16
C THR A 266 -21.56 -2.63 -17.98
N LEU A 267 -20.35 -2.07 -17.93
CA LEU A 267 -20.11 -0.65 -18.07
C LEU A 267 -19.95 -0.30 -19.56
N SER A 268 -20.32 0.91 -19.96
CA SER A 268 -20.07 1.39 -21.32
C SER A 268 -19.70 2.86 -21.30
N GLY A 269 -18.69 3.22 -22.09
CA GLY A 269 -18.12 4.57 -22.12
C GLY A 269 -17.68 4.98 -23.53
N THR A 270 -17.41 6.27 -23.69
CA THR A 270 -16.81 6.81 -24.91
C THR A 270 -15.42 7.33 -24.59
N LEU A 271 -14.40 6.70 -25.16
CA LEU A 271 -13.00 7.15 -25.09
C LEU A 271 -12.62 7.83 -26.39
N GLY A 272 -11.68 8.75 -26.41
CA GLY A 272 -11.34 9.45 -27.64
C GLY A 272 -10.00 10.16 -27.65
N LEU A 273 -9.74 10.79 -28.79
CA LEU A 273 -8.47 11.44 -29.10
C LEU A 273 -8.60 12.97 -29.21
N ASP A 274 -9.80 13.55 -29.06
CA ASP A 274 -10.01 15.00 -29.03
C ASP A 274 -9.80 15.52 -27.60
N VAL A 275 -8.56 15.52 -27.14
CA VAL A 275 -8.21 16.03 -25.80
C VAL A 275 -8.17 17.56 -25.77
N PRO A 276 -8.53 18.20 -24.64
CA PRO A 276 -8.94 17.60 -23.36
C PRO A 276 -10.42 17.22 -23.25
N GLN A 277 -11.21 17.29 -24.33
CA GLN A 277 -12.65 17.04 -24.30
C GLN A 277 -13.00 15.56 -24.09
N ASP A 278 -12.19 14.66 -24.65
CA ASP A 278 -12.37 13.22 -24.54
C ASP A 278 -11.59 12.62 -23.36
N SER A 279 -12.21 11.63 -22.72
CA SER A 279 -11.51 10.69 -21.84
C SER A 279 -10.64 9.73 -22.62
N ARG A 280 -9.57 9.23 -22.00
CA ARG A 280 -8.73 8.17 -22.57
C ARG A 280 -8.77 6.86 -21.79
N ALA A 281 -9.48 6.82 -20.66
CA ALA A 281 -9.66 5.61 -19.88
C ALA A 281 -11.08 5.52 -19.33
N LEU A 282 -11.57 4.29 -19.18
CA LEU A 282 -12.82 3.96 -18.49
C LEU A 282 -12.43 3.21 -17.22
N ALA A 283 -12.96 3.61 -16.07
CA ALA A 283 -12.57 3.03 -14.79
C ALA A 283 -13.72 2.89 -13.80
N GLY A 284 -13.48 2.09 -12.77
CA GLY A 284 -14.30 1.92 -11.58
C GLY A 284 -13.60 0.99 -10.60
N TYR A 285 -14.28 0.64 -9.52
CA TYR A 285 -13.81 -0.36 -8.57
C TYR A 285 -14.75 -1.55 -8.43
N VAL A 286 -14.22 -2.63 -7.86
CA VAL A 286 -14.94 -3.82 -7.44
C VAL A 286 -14.50 -4.17 -6.02
N GLU A 287 -15.46 -4.45 -5.13
CA GLU A 287 -15.23 -5.11 -3.85
C GLU A 287 -15.55 -6.61 -4.00
N ALA A 288 -14.60 -7.47 -3.64
CA ALA A 288 -14.72 -8.92 -3.83
C ALA A 288 -14.30 -9.69 -2.57
N LYS A 289 -15.09 -10.69 -2.19
CA LYS A 289 -14.86 -11.57 -1.03
C LYS A 289 -14.59 -13.01 -1.49
N GLY A 290 -13.38 -13.27 -2.00
CA GLY A 290 -12.97 -14.62 -2.42
C GLY A 290 -13.68 -15.15 -3.69
N GLY A 291 -12.94 -15.72 -4.63
CA GLY A 291 -13.49 -16.24 -5.89
C GLY A 291 -12.72 -15.77 -7.10
N THR A 292 -13.38 -15.68 -8.25
CA THR A 292 -12.74 -15.30 -9.51
C THR A 292 -13.48 -14.13 -10.17
N LEU A 293 -12.76 -13.04 -10.41
CA LEU A 293 -13.23 -11.87 -11.17
C LEU A 293 -12.77 -11.97 -12.62
N GLU A 294 -13.72 -12.12 -13.53
CA GLU A 294 -13.52 -12.07 -14.97
C GLU A 294 -13.85 -10.67 -15.49
N VAL A 295 -12.97 -10.11 -16.30
CA VAL A 295 -13.15 -8.78 -16.90
C VAL A 295 -12.81 -8.84 -18.38
N SER A 296 -13.65 -8.24 -19.21
CA SER A 296 -13.36 -8.01 -20.62
C SER A 296 -13.74 -6.60 -21.05
N ALA A 297 -13.00 -6.05 -22.02
CA ALA A 297 -13.28 -4.76 -22.62
C ALA A 297 -13.22 -4.88 -24.15
N GLU A 298 -14.19 -4.27 -24.84
CA GLU A 298 -14.31 -4.29 -26.31
C GLU A 298 -14.66 -2.91 -26.88
N VAL A 299 -13.93 -2.52 -27.92
CA VAL A 299 -14.27 -1.38 -28.78
C VAL A 299 -15.36 -1.79 -29.77
N ARG A 300 -16.61 -1.49 -29.44
CA ARG A 300 -17.79 -1.86 -30.23
C ARG A 300 -17.90 -1.09 -31.54
N ARG A 301 -17.48 0.18 -31.55
CA ARG A 301 -17.45 1.03 -32.76
C ARG A 301 -16.61 2.29 -32.60
N LEU A 302 -16.12 2.80 -33.73
CA LEU A 302 -15.56 4.15 -33.83
C LEU A 302 -16.60 5.19 -34.27
N SER A 303 -16.56 6.37 -33.67
CA SER A 303 -17.30 7.59 -34.01
C SER A 303 -16.37 8.80 -34.13
N GLY A 304 -16.95 9.97 -34.42
CA GLY A 304 -16.23 11.22 -34.65
C GLY A 304 -16.06 11.55 -36.14
N GLY A 305 -15.83 12.83 -36.44
CA GLY A 305 -15.69 13.37 -37.79
C GLY A 305 -14.47 12.84 -38.55
N ASN A 306 -13.45 12.37 -37.84
CA ASN A 306 -12.22 11.84 -38.41
C ASN A 306 -12.13 10.30 -38.42
N ARG A 307 -13.15 9.57 -37.96
CA ARG A 307 -13.12 8.10 -37.82
C ARG A 307 -12.69 7.33 -39.07
N GLY A 308 -12.97 7.87 -40.26
CA GLY A 308 -12.62 7.24 -41.55
C GLY A 308 -11.11 7.25 -41.86
N LEU A 309 -10.30 7.89 -41.03
CA LEU A 309 -8.84 7.91 -41.14
C LEU A 309 -8.17 6.77 -40.37
N ALA A 310 -8.91 6.06 -39.51
CA ALA A 310 -8.42 4.87 -38.83
C ALA A 310 -8.05 3.79 -39.87
N LYS A 311 -6.93 3.09 -39.63
CA LYS A 311 -6.30 2.10 -40.51
C LYS A 311 -6.27 0.69 -39.93
N GLY A 312 -6.86 0.50 -38.76
CA GLY A 312 -6.93 -0.76 -38.04
C GLY A 312 -7.86 -0.62 -36.84
N ASP A 313 -7.97 -1.69 -36.07
CA ASP A 313 -8.75 -1.71 -34.85
C ASP A 313 -8.07 -0.85 -33.77
N ALA A 314 -8.88 -0.23 -32.92
CA ALA A 314 -8.36 0.54 -31.80
C ALA A 314 -7.67 -0.41 -30.81
N HIS A 315 -6.58 0.02 -30.19
CA HIS A 315 -5.92 -0.78 -29.16
C HIS A 315 -6.48 -0.35 -27.80
N ILE A 316 -6.96 -1.33 -27.03
CA ILE A 316 -7.43 -1.12 -25.68
C ILE A 316 -6.63 -2.00 -24.72
N ASP A 317 -6.10 -1.39 -23.66
CA ASP A 317 -5.38 -2.12 -22.62
C ASP A 317 -6.26 -2.22 -21.38
N LEU A 318 -6.35 -3.41 -20.80
CA LEU A 318 -7.18 -3.68 -19.64
C LEU A 318 -6.30 -4.05 -18.45
N PHE A 319 -6.56 -3.42 -17.32
CA PHE A 319 -5.85 -3.66 -16.06
C PHE A 319 -6.84 -3.86 -14.93
N VAL A 320 -6.47 -4.74 -14.01
CA VAL A 320 -7.00 -4.80 -12.65
C VAL A 320 -5.84 -4.51 -11.71
N TYR A 321 -5.99 -3.49 -10.88
CA TYR A 321 -5.00 -3.10 -9.88
C TYR A 321 -5.52 -3.43 -8.48
N ASP A 322 -4.64 -3.91 -7.61
CA ASP A 322 -4.90 -3.98 -6.17
C ASP A 322 -5.00 -2.55 -5.64
N ALA A 323 -6.19 -2.16 -5.18
CA ALA A 323 -6.48 -0.79 -4.78
C ALA A 323 -5.96 -0.46 -3.38
N GLU A 324 -5.84 -1.47 -2.52
CA GLU A 324 -5.50 -1.36 -1.09
C GLU A 324 -4.00 -1.36 -0.86
N SER A 325 -3.25 -2.07 -1.69
CA SER A 325 -1.81 -2.33 -1.50
C SER A 325 -0.97 -1.61 -2.56
N PRO A 326 -0.80 -0.27 -2.48
CA PRO A 326 0.04 0.43 -3.42
C PRO A 326 1.49 -0.08 -3.34
N GLY A 327 2.12 -0.18 -4.51
CA GLY A 327 3.52 -0.56 -4.62
C GLY A 327 4.44 0.49 -3.98
N PRO A 328 5.76 0.22 -3.95
CA PRO A 328 6.74 1.15 -3.43
C PRO A 328 6.50 2.56 -3.99
N ASN A 329 6.50 3.56 -3.11
CA ASN A 329 6.35 4.97 -3.48
C ASN A 329 5.01 5.30 -4.18
N GLY A 330 3.95 4.50 -3.95
CA GLY A 330 2.62 4.74 -4.54
C GLY A 330 2.51 4.29 -5.99
N GLU A 331 3.38 3.39 -6.45
CA GLU A 331 3.30 2.81 -7.79
C GLU A 331 2.09 1.85 -7.91
N PRO A 332 1.42 1.76 -9.07
CA PRO A 332 0.30 0.85 -9.25
C PRO A 332 0.68 -0.63 -9.09
N THR A 333 -0.02 -1.34 -8.22
CA THR A 333 0.11 -2.81 -8.07
C THR A 333 -0.84 -3.51 -9.03
N VAL A 334 -0.31 -4.12 -10.10
CA VAL A 334 -1.11 -4.84 -11.09
C VAL A 334 -1.47 -6.23 -10.57
N ALA A 335 -2.76 -6.51 -10.38
CA ALA A 335 -3.28 -7.85 -10.08
C ALA A 335 -3.37 -8.69 -11.37
N ALA A 336 -3.87 -8.10 -12.46
CA ALA A 336 -3.86 -8.71 -13.79
C ALA A 336 -3.90 -7.65 -14.89
N SER A 337 -3.46 -8.02 -16.10
CA SER A 337 -3.55 -7.14 -17.27
C SER A 337 -3.64 -7.92 -18.58
N ALA A 338 -4.32 -7.33 -19.57
CA ALA A 338 -4.40 -7.85 -20.94
C ALA A 338 -4.27 -6.75 -22.02
N MET A 339 -3.43 -6.99 -23.03
CA MET A 339 -3.29 -6.13 -24.21
C MET A 339 -4.35 -6.46 -25.25
N GLY A 340 -5.12 -5.48 -25.69
CA GLY A 340 -6.18 -5.64 -26.70
C GLY A 340 -5.88 -4.93 -28.01
N MET A 341 -4.84 -5.37 -28.73
CA MET A 341 -4.42 -4.77 -30.00
C MET A 341 -5.47 -4.86 -31.12
N ASP A 342 -6.39 -5.82 -31.02
CA ASP A 342 -7.47 -6.04 -31.99
C ASP A 342 -8.80 -5.41 -31.55
N GLY A 343 -8.78 -4.50 -30.57
CA GLY A 343 -9.97 -3.83 -30.05
C GLY A 343 -10.67 -4.55 -28.92
N SER A 344 -10.13 -5.66 -28.41
CA SER A 344 -10.68 -6.35 -27.24
C SER A 344 -9.59 -6.92 -26.35
N ALA A 345 -9.79 -6.87 -25.03
CA ALA A 345 -8.92 -7.49 -24.02
C ALA A 345 -9.77 -8.22 -22.97
N SER A 346 -9.27 -9.32 -22.42
CA SER A 346 -9.94 -10.06 -21.33
C SER A 346 -8.90 -10.65 -20.38
N LEU A 347 -9.23 -10.69 -19.09
CA LEU A 347 -8.39 -11.21 -18.02
C LEU A 347 -9.26 -11.81 -16.91
N SER A 348 -8.61 -12.56 -16.02
CA SER A 348 -9.20 -13.17 -14.84
C SER A 348 -8.31 -12.87 -13.62
N VAL A 349 -8.91 -12.62 -12.47
CA VAL A 349 -8.24 -12.38 -11.18
C VAL A 349 -8.82 -13.32 -10.14
N ASP A 350 -7.97 -14.16 -9.56
CA ASP A 350 -8.34 -14.95 -8.39
C ASP A 350 -8.22 -14.07 -7.14
N VAL A 351 -9.33 -13.93 -6.43
CA VAL A 351 -9.44 -13.25 -5.14
C VAL A 351 -9.30 -14.31 -4.07
N ASP A 352 -8.27 -14.19 -3.22
CA ASP A 352 -8.01 -15.18 -2.18
C ASP A 352 -9.17 -15.23 -1.19
N SER A 353 -9.77 -16.42 -1.04
CA SER A 353 -10.87 -16.68 -0.12
C SER A 353 -10.40 -17.08 1.28
N ARG A 354 -9.08 -17.15 1.51
CA ARG A 354 -8.47 -17.60 2.77
C ARG A 354 -7.85 -16.48 3.59
N GLU A 355 -7.95 -15.24 3.12
CA GLU A 355 -7.69 -14.10 3.99
C GLU A 355 -8.96 -13.81 4.78
N PHE A 356 -8.84 -13.75 6.11
CA PHE A 356 -9.96 -13.51 7.02
C PHE A 356 -9.74 -12.23 7.83
N GLU A 357 -10.83 -11.54 8.13
CA GLU A 357 -10.89 -10.50 9.16
C GLU A 357 -11.84 -10.98 10.27
N GLY A 358 -11.25 -11.53 11.34
CA GLY A 358 -12.01 -12.25 12.35
C GLY A 358 -12.58 -13.55 11.77
N ASN A 359 -13.92 -13.66 11.72
CA ASN A 359 -14.61 -14.88 11.26
C ASN A 359 -15.18 -14.76 9.84
N GLU A 360 -14.88 -13.67 9.12
CA GLU A 360 -15.38 -13.42 7.77
C GLU A 360 -14.24 -13.33 6.77
N ALA A 361 -14.45 -13.86 5.56
CA ALA A 361 -13.50 -13.67 4.47
C ALA A 361 -13.31 -12.18 4.19
N ARG A 362 -12.04 -11.77 4.09
CA ARG A 362 -11.64 -10.39 3.86
C ARG A 362 -12.17 -9.92 2.51
N THR A 363 -12.74 -8.72 2.51
CA THR A 363 -13.11 -8.03 1.26
C THR A 363 -11.87 -7.38 0.69
N LYS A 364 -11.60 -7.58 -0.61
CA LYS A 364 -10.56 -6.87 -1.35
C LYS A 364 -11.16 -5.91 -2.36
N THR A 365 -10.57 -4.73 -2.46
CA THR A 365 -10.93 -3.70 -3.42
C THR A 365 -9.95 -3.70 -4.59
N TYR A 366 -10.48 -3.69 -5.81
CA TYR A 366 -9.69 -3.62 -7.04
C TYR A 366 -10.14 -2.46 -7.92
N TYR A 367 -9.19 -1.74 -8.52
CA TYR A 367 -9.48 -0.82 -9.62
C TYR A 367 -9.50 -1.58 -10.94
N VAL A 368 -10.55 -1.40 -11.73
CA VAL A 368 -10.64 -1.94 -13.09
C VAL A 368 -10.56 -0.81 -14.09
N VAL A 369 -9.56 -0.85 -14.98
CA VAL A 369 -9.25 0.27 -15.89
C VAL A 369 -9.03 -0.21 -17.32
N ALA A 370 -9.84 0.29 -18.25
CA ALA A 370 -9.68 0.08 -19.68
C ALA A 370 -9.15 1.36 -20.36
N LYS A 371 -8.03 1.28 -21.06
CA LYS A 371 -7.25 2.41 -21.57
C LYS A 371 -7.20 2.42 -23.10
N LEU A 372 -7.59 3.54 -23.73
CA LEU A 372 -7.43 3.73 -25.18
C LEU A 372 -6.00 4.18 -25.50
N VAL A 373 -5.17 3.26 -25.97
CA VAL A 373 -3.73 3.51 -26.18
C VAL A 373 -3.38 3.78 -27.63
N ASN A 374 -4.19 3.35 -28.60
CA ASN A 374 -3.98 3.66 -30.00
C ASN A 374 -5.27 3.57 -30.81
N VAL A 375 -5.36 4.37 -31.88
CA VAL A 375 -6.24 4.09 -33.00
C VAL A 375 -5.39 4.21 -34.26
N PRO A 376 -4.92 3.09 -34.84
CA PRO A 376 -3.95 3.11 -35.92
C PRO A 376 -4.33 4.09 -37.03
N GLY A 377 -3.41 4.98 -37.41
CA GLY A 377 -3.63 5.95 -38.50
C GLY A 377 -4.24 7.28 -38.09
N VAL A 378 -4.67 7.43 -36.84
CA VAL A 378 -5.06 8.72 -36.25
C VAL A 378 -4.26 8.98 -34.97
N VAL A 379 -4.27 10.23 -34.53
CA VAL A 379 -3.48 10.74 -33.42
C VAL A 379 -4.31 11.75 -32.63
N THR A 380 -3.83 12.18 -31.48
CA THR A 380 -4.47 13.18 -30.63
C THR A 380 -4.77 14.48 -31.41
N GLY A 381 -5.94 15.06 -31.15
CA GLY A 381 -6.53 16.22 -31.83
C GLY A 381 -7.36 15.89 -33.07
N TYR A 382 -7.52 14.60 -33.38
CA TYR A 382 -8.51 14.13 -34.34
C TYR A 382 -9.80 13.80 -33.59
N ASP A 383 -10.94 14.19 -34.15
CA ASP A 383 -12.27 13.82 -33.65
C ASP A 383 -12.53 12.34 -33.99
N VAL A 384 -11.93 11.46 -33.19
CA VAL A 384 -12.11 10.00 -33.22
C VAL A 384 -12.37 9.52 -31.81
N GLN A 385 -13.49 8.83 -31.66
CA GLN A 385 -13.97 8.29 -30.39
C GLN A 385 -14.22 6.79 -30.54
N ALA A 386 -13.79 5.99 -29.58
CA ALA A 386 -14.10 4.58 -29.40
C ALA A 386 -15.25 4.41 -28.40
N GLN A 387 -16.29 3.69 -28.79
CA GLN A 387 -17.33 3.24 -27.87
C GLN A 387 -16.88 1.92 -27.26
N VAL A 388 -16.60 1.94 -25.97
CA VAL A 388 -16.07 0.80 -25.23
C VAL A 388 -17.17 0.20 -24.37
N GLY A 389 -17.35 -1.12 -24.45
CA GLY A 389 -18.05 -1.89 -23.43
C GLY A 389 -17.04 -2.58 -22.53
N MET A 390 -17.28 -2.60 -21.22
CA MET A 390 -16.50 -3.35 -20.25
C MET A 390 -17.45 -4.27 -19.50
N ASP A 391 -17.32 -5.57 -19.70
CA ASP A 391 -18.14 -6.61 -19.11
C ASP A 391 -17.36 -7.24 -17.94
N LEU A 392 -18.00 -7.33 -16.78
CA LEU A 392 -17.44 -7.94 -15.58
C LEU A 392 -18.35 -9.08 -15.13
N SER A 393 -17.75 -10.17 -14.68
CA SER A 393 -18.46 -11.22 -13.94
C SER A 393 -17.63 -11.73 -12.78
N PHE A 394 -18.28 -11.98 -11.64
CA PHE A 394 -17.64 -12.50 -10.45
C PHE A 394 -18.28 -13.83 -10.07
N GLU A 395 -17.46 -14.86 -9.90
CA GLU A 395 -17.85 -16.17 -9.39
C GLU A 395 -17.28 -16.33 -7.98
N ALA A 396 -18.14 -16.25 -6.96
CA ALA A 396 -17.70 -16.36 -5.57
C ALA A 396 -17.14 -17.77 -5.28
N ALA A 397 -16.09 -17.84 -4.46
CA ALA A 397 -15.62 -19.12 -3.93
C ALA A 397 -16.70 -19.76 -3.03
N ALA A 398 -16.74 -21.09 -2.97
CA ALA A 398 -17.63 -21.78 -2.05
C ALA A 398 -17.36 -21.35 -0.60
N VAL A 399 -18.41 -20.98 0.12
CA VAL A 399 -18.39 -20.33 1.44
C VAL A 399 -17.93 -21.25 2.59
N ASP A 400 -17.72 -22.54 2.33
CA ASP A 400 -17.30 -23.54 3.33
C ASP A 400 -15.78 -23.52 3.62
N VAL A 401 -15.13 -22.37 3.55
CA VAL A 401 -13.75 -22.22 4.06
C VAL A 401 -13.87 -21.70 5.49
N GLU A 402 -13.74 -22.61 6.47
CA GLU A 402 -13.60 -22.20 7.87
C GLU A 402 -12.27 -21.44 8.03
N PRO A 403 -12.21 -20.39 8.88
CA PRO A 403 -10.94 -19.74 9.20
C PRO A 403 -9.95 -20.78 9.74
N PRO A 404 -8.64 -20.64 9.45
CA PRO A 404 -7.64 -21.58 9.94
C PRO A 404 -7.70 -21.67 11.47
N GLU A 405 -7.47 -22.87 12.01
CA GLU A 405 -7.36 -23.09 13.44
C GLU A 405 -6.07 -22.41 13.95
N GLU A 406 -6.21 -21.36 14.76
CA GLU A 406 -5.09 -20.70 15.42
C GLU A 406 -4.52 -21.61 16.52
N ILE A 407 -3.25 -22.01 16.38
CA ILE A 407 -2.56 -22.87 17.34
C ILE A 407 -1.69 -21.99 18.25
N ASP A 408 -2.24 -21.67 19.42
CA ASP A 408 -1.51 -21.01 20.52
C ASP A 408 -0.57 -21.99 21.24
N LEU A 409 0.48 -21.45 21.85
CA LEU A 409 1.28 -22.16 22.83
C LEU A 409 0.41 -22.41 24.08
N ASP A 410 0.13 -23.66 24.40
CA ASP A 410 -0.52 -24.07 25.65
C ASP A 410 0.51 -24.79 26.50
N VAL A 411 0.85 -24.23 27.66
CA VAL A 411 1.87 -24.75 28.58
C VAL A 411 1.27 -24.90 29.97
N ALA A 412 1.38 -26.10 30.54
CA ALA A 412 1.04 -26.34 31.93
C ALA A 412 2.29 -26.64 32.76
N GLY A 413 2.28 -26.16 33.99
CA GLY A 413 3.39 -26.31 34.92
C GLY A 413 3.13 -25.65 36.26
N SER A 414 4.14 -25.69 37.13
CA SER A 414 4.07 -25.12 38.46
C SER A 414 5.30 -24.28 38.79
N ARG A 415 5.09 -23.32 39.69
CA ARG A 415 6.15 -22.50 40.29
C ARG A 415 6.08 -22.67 41.81
N ALA A 416 7.23 -22.84 42.45
CA ALA A 416 7.32 -22.92 43.90
C ALA A 416 8.67 -22.43 44.41
N ASP A 417 8.68 -21.87 45.61
CA ASP A 417 9.89 -21.46 46.32
C ASP A 417 10.03 -22.19 47.67
N ASP A 418 11.14 -21.98 48.38
CA ASP A 418 11.43 -22.70 49.64
C ASP A 418 11.05 -21.92 50.91
N GLY A 419 10.46 -20.73 50.77
CA GLY A 419 10.01 -19.92 51.88
C GLY A 419 9.09 -18.77 51.46
N SER A 420 8.26 -18.32 52.40
CA SER A 420 7.38 -17.13 52.22
C SER A 420 7.79 -15.94 53.10
N VAL A 421 8.77 -16.14 53.99
CA VAL A 421 9.24 -15.13 54.94
C VAL A 421 10.76 -15.21 55.06
N PHE A 422 11.41 -14.10 54.74
CA PHE A 422 12.87 -13.97 54.70
C PHE A 422 13.35 -12.80 55.56
N THR A 423 14.60 -12.85 56.01
CA THR A 423 15.35 -11.68 56.45
C THR A 423 16.24 -11.19 55.31
N GLY A 424 16.59 -9.91 55.27
CA GLY A 424 17.44 -9.38 54.20
C GLY A 424 18.74 -10.19 54.04
N GLY A 425 19.18 -10.41 52.81
CA GLY A 425 20.37 -11.22 52.51
C GLY A 425 20.16 -12.74 52.57
N GLN A 426 18.98 -13.24 52.98
CA GLN A 426 18.66 -14.66 52.84
C GLN A 426 18.39 -15.03 51.38
N THR A 427 18.86 -16.22 51.00
CA THR A 427 18.62 -16.80 49.69
C THR A 427 17.32 -17.60 49.69
N ASP A 428 16.56 -17.43 48.62
CA ASP A 428 15.36 -18.17 48.25
C ASP A 428 15.67 -19.09 47.08
N LEU A 429 15.24 -20.35 47.16
CA LEU A 429 15.38 -21.33 46.07
C LEU A 429 14.06 -21.47 45.32
N VAL A 430 14.02 -20.92 44.12
CA VAL A 430 12.88 -20.99 43.23
C VAL A 430 13.00 -22.22 42.31
N ARG A 431 11.89 -22.93 42.12
CA ARG A 431 11.73 -24.03 41.17
C ARG A 431 10.58 -23.71 40.22
N VAL A 432 10.87 -23.81 38.93
CA VAL A 432 9.91 -23.69 37.84
C VAL A 432 9.84 -25.04 37.14
N THR A 433 8.65 -25.63 37.11
CA THR A 433 8.43 -26.97 36.57
C THR A 433 7.48 -26.88 35.38
N VAL A 434 7.94 -27.30 34.20
CA VAL A 434 7.11 -27.50 33.01
C VAL A 434 6.62 -28.94 33.02
N GLU A 435 5.31 -29.13 32.94
CA GLU A 435 4.66 -30.45 32.98
C GLU A 435 4.29 -30.92 31.57
N GLU A 436 3.71 -30.04 30.76
CA GLU A 436 3.34 -30.30 29.37
C GLU A 436 3.28 -29.00 28.56
N PHE A 437 3.47 -29.13 27.25
CA PHE A 437 3.11 -28.10 26.28
C PHE A 437 2.70 -28.76 24.95
N ASN A 438 1.97 -28.04 24.10
CA ASN A 438 1.49 -28.57 22.83
C ASN A 438 2.63 -28.74 21.79
N ASP A 439 2.96 -30.00 21.48
CA ASP A 439 3.96 -30.39 20.49
C ASP A 439 3.57 -30.08 19.04
N THR A 440 2.33 -29.64 18.81
CA THR A 440 1.85 -29.22 17.49
C THR A 440 2.48 -27.89 17.06
N LEU A 441 2.75 -26.99 18.01
CA LEU A 441 3.36 -25.69 17.72
C LEU A 441 4.88 -25.77 17.75
N THR A 442 5.47 -26.48 18.72
CA THR A 442 6.92 -26.51 18.94
C THR A 442 7.38 -27.81 19.60
N ASP A 443 8.62 -28.23 19.32
CA ASP A 443 9.30 -29.33 20.01
C ASP A 443 10.04 -28.87 21.29
N ALA A 444 10.17 -27.56 21.54
CA ALA A 444 10.83 -27.02 22.73
C ALA A 444 10.31 -25.63 23.14
N VAL A 445 10.46 -25.31 24.43
CA VAL A 445 10.17 -23.99 24.99
C VAL A 445 11.36 -23.45 25.78
N GLU A 446 11.68 -22.18 25.62
CA GLU A 446 12.59 -21.45 26.51
C GLU A 446 11.81 -20.99 27.74
N VAL A 447 12.31 -21.34 28.92
CA VAL A 447 11.63 -21.04 30.19
C VAL A 447 12.28 -19.84 30.86
N SER A 448 11.46 -18.90 31.31
CA SER A 448 11.92 -17.79 32.13
C SER A 448 11.01 -17.55 33.35
N ASP A 449 11.51 -16.80 34.33
CA ASP A 449 10.74 -16.37 35.50
C ASP A 449 11.04 -14.91 35.85
N ARG A 450 10.11 -14.28 36.55
CA ARG A 450 10.23 -12.88 36.96
C ARG A 450 10.57 -12.75 38.44
N VAL A 451 11.66 -12.03 38.71
CA VAL A 451 12.16 -11.72 40.05
C VAL A 451 11.86 -10.25 40.39
N PRO A 452 11.21 -9.95 41.52
CA PRO A 452 10.77 -8.59 41.84
C PRO A 452 11.93 -7.65 42.16
N ALA A 453 11.68 -6.35 41.98
CA ALA A 453 12.67 -5.31 42.20
C ALA A 453 13.32 -5.36 43.60
N GLY A 454 14.64 -5.22 43.63
CA GLY A 454 15.46 -5.23 44.83
C GLY A 454 15.99 -6.61 45.22
N TRP A 455 15.43 -7.70 44.70
CA TRP A 455 16.04 -9.02 44.81
C TRP A 455 17.19 -9.15 43.80
N SER A 456 18.24 -9.88 44.15
CA SER A 456 19.35 -10.17 43.24
C SER A 456 19.42 -11.65 42.93
N VAL A 457 19.61 -12.00 41.66
CA VAL A 457 19.73 -13.39 41.20
C VAL A 457 21.19 -13.82 41.27
N ASP A 458 21.44 -15.03 41.76
CA ASP A 458 22.78 -15.62 41.78
C ASP A 458 23.00 -16.46 40.51
N GLU A 459 23.67 -15.87 39.51
CA GLU A 459 23.96 -16.50 38.23
C GLU A 459 25.02 -17.63 38.32
N GLU A 460 25.73 -17.77 39.44
CA GLU A 460 26.74 -18.84 39.60
C GLU A 460 26.10 -20.19 39.99
N TYR A 461 24.85 -20.19 40.45
CA TYR A 461 24.15 -21.39 40.93
C TYR A 461 22.76 -21.56 40.31
N GLY A 462 22.36 -22.82 40.14
CA GLY A 462 21.09 -23.17 39.49
C GLY A 462 21.25 -23.35 37.99
N ASP A 463 20.14 -23.19 37.27
CA ASP A 463 20.01 -23.39 35.83
C ASP A 463 19.90 -22.04 35.08
N VAL A 464 20.39 -20.95 35.68
CA VAL A 464 20.34 -19.61 35.08
C VAL A 464 21.29 -19.54 33.88
N GLU A 465 20.75 -19.23 32.71
CA GLU A 465 21.54 -18.96 31.50
C GLU A 465 21.85 -17.48 31.32
N SER A 466 20.88 -16.62 31.63
CA SER A 466 21.06 -15.17 31.59
C SER A 466 20.02 -14.43 32.45
N THR A 467 20.32 -13.17 32.76
CA THR A 467 19.39 -12.26 33.42
C THR A 467 19.25 -10.95 32.63
N THR A 468 18.08 -10.34 32.67
CA THR A 468 17.81 -9.03 32.06
C THR A 468 17.03 -8.16 33.03
N ASP A 469 17.53 -6.96 33.31
CA ASP A 469 16.84 -5.96 34.12
C ASP A 469 15.75 -5.24 33.32
N ASN A 470 14.55 -5.15 33.90
CA ASN A 470 13.40 -4.49 33.32
C ASN A 470 13.27 -3.04 33.80
N ASP A 471 12.55 -2.21 33.04
CA ASP A 471 12.34 -0.78 33.35
C ASP A 471 11.64 -0.52 34.69
N ASP A 472 10.87 -1.49 35.18
CA ASP A 472 10.20 -1.41 36.48
C ASP A 472 11.09 -1.84 37.66
N GLY A 473 12.35 -2.20 37.36
CA GLY A 473 13.36 -2.65 38.30
C GLY A 473 13.28 -4.13 38.66
N SER A 474 12.35 -4.90 38.09
CA SER A 474 12.35 -6.37 38.19
C SER A 474 13.42 -6.99 37.28
N THR A 475 13.78 -8.24 37.51
CA THR A 475 14.75 -8.99 36.71
C THR A 475 14.07 -10.20 36.09
N THR A 476 14.22 -10.38 34.78
CA THR A 476 13.83 -11.62 34.07
C THR A 476 15.00 -12.59 34.12
N VAL A 477 14.74 -13.83 34.51
CA VAL A 477 15.74 -14.91 34.63
C VAL A 477 15.42 -15.96 33.56
N VAL A 478 16.35 -16.20 32.64
CA VAL A 478 16.23 -17.24 31.61
C VAL A 478 16.83 -18.53 32.16
N LEU A 479 16.06 -19.61 32.12
CA LEU A 479 16.37 -20.92 32.70
C LEU A 479 16.68 -22.00 31.64
N GLY A 480 16.83 -21.57 30.40
CA GLY A 480 17.14 -22.40 29.24
C GLY A 480 15.94 -23.15 28.67
N GLU A 481 16.23 -23.98 27.68
CA GLU A 481 15.24 -24.72 26.91
C GLU A 481 14.75 -26.00 27.63
N VAL A 482 13.48 -26.33 27.43
CA VAL A 482 12.84 -27.61 27.78
C VAL A 482 12.24 -28.17 26.51
N SER A 483 12.77 -29.30 26.02
CA SER A 483 12.25 -30.01 24.87
C SER A 483 11.19 -31.06 25.24
N THR A 484 10.42 -31.53 24.26
CA THR A 484 9.51 -32.68 24.44
C THR A 484 10.28 -33.94 24.86
N GLU A 485 11.55 -34.07 24.44
CA GLU A 485 12.44 -35.15 24.88
C GLU A 485 12.82 -35.03 26.38
N ASP A 486 12.96 -33.81 26.90
CA ASP A 486 13.24 -33.55 28.31
C ASP A 486 12.03 -33.86 29.21
N LEU A 487 10.81 -33.70 28.70
CA LEU A 487 9.58 -34.03 29.42
C LEU A 487 9.38 -35.55 29.52
N GLY A 488 9.52 -36.30 28.42
CA GLY A 488 9.36 -37.76 28.45
C GLY A 488 8.02 -38.23 29.07
N SER A 489 8.04 -38.88 30.24
CA SER A 489 6.83 -39.25 31.01
C SER A 489 6.67 -38.48 32.34
N GLU A 490 7.51 -37.48 32.56
CA GLU A 490 7.62 -36.72 33.81
C GLU A 490 7.67 -35.21 33.50
N ALA A 491 7.83 -34.37 34.52
CA ALA A 491 7.93 -32.92 34.38
C ALA A 491 9.39 -32.47 34.41
N ALA A 492 9.75 -31.44 33.64
CA ALA A 492 11.08 -30.85 33.66
C ALA A 492 11.14 -29.70 34.67
N THR A 493 12.05 -29.78 35.65
CA THR A 493 12.23 -28.71 36.65
C THR A 493 13.53 -27.96 36.39
N ARG A 494 13.44 -26.63 36.42
CA ARG A 494 14.55 -25.68 36.45
C ARG A 494 14.55 -24.95 37.79
N GLN A 495 15.72 -24.57 38.27
CA GLN A 495 15.86 -23.90 39.57
C GLN A 495 16.84 -22.74 39.52
N TYR A 496 16.59 -21.71 40.31
CA TYR A 496 17.52 -20.60 40.50
C TYR A 496 17.47 -20.08 41.94
N PHE A 497 18.45 -19.26 42.30
CA PHE A 497 18.57 -18.69 43.63
C PHE A 497 18.43 -17.16 43.57
N ALA A 498 17.56 -16.61 44.40
CA ALA A 498 17.37 -15.17 44.54
C ALA A 498 17.65 -14.73 45.97
N GLN A 499 18.41 -13.66 46.15
CA GLN A 499 18.74 -13.12 47.47
C GLN A 499 17.80 -11.96 47.82
N ALA A 500 17.23 -12.02 49.02
CA ALA A 500 16.35 -10.99 49.54
C ALA A 500 17.10 -9.66 49.73
N PRO A 501 16.48 -8.52 49.42
CA PRO A 501 17.13 -7.22 49.55
C PRO A 501 17.59 -6.93 50.98
N GLU A 502 18.79 -6.37 51.10
CA GLU A 502 19.36 -5.97 52.39
C GLU A 502 19.02 -4.54 52.81
N GLY A 503 18.97 -4.28 54.11
CA GLY A 503 18.84 -2.93 54.66
C GLY A 503 17.47 -2.61 55.25
N THR A 504 17.46 -1.66 56.19
CA THR A 504 16.27 -1.35 57.01
C THR A 504 15.10 -0.74 56.23
N GLY A 505 15.34 -0.26 55.01
CA GLY A 505 14.30 0.26 54.12
C GLY A 505 13.65 -0.78 53.20
N ASN A 506 14.17 -2.01 53.18
CA ASN A 506 13.77 -3.05 52.21
C ASN A 506 12.94 -4.18 52.85
N THR A 507 12.22 -3.87 53.93
CA THR A 507 11.19 -4.77 54.47
C THR A 507 9.89 -4.58 53.71
N GLY A 508 9.26 -5.66 53.26
CA GLY A 508 8.06 -5.55 52.43
C GLY A 508 7.58 -6.89 51.88
N ARG A 509 6.55 -6.82 51.03
CA ARG A 509 6.05 -7.95 50.25
C ARG A 509 6.54 -7.81 48.82
N TYR A 510 7.06 -8.89 48.27
CA TYR A 510 7.65 -8.99 46.95
C TYR A 510 6.95 -10.11 46.19
N THR A 511 6.52 -9.84 44.96
CA THR A 511 5.77 -10.83 44.16
C THR A 511 6.69 -11.38 43.08
N PHE A 512 6.90 -12.69 43.09
CA PHE A 512 7.62 -13.37 42.03
C PHE A 512 6.65 -13.94 41.00
N GLY A 513 7.18 -14.16 39.79
CA GLY A 513 6.45 -14.73 38.67
C GLY A 513 5.48 -13.76 37.99
N PRO A 514 4.61 -14.27 37.11
CA PRO A 514 4.54 -15.69 36.72
C PRO A 514 5.79 -16.16 35.98
N ALA A 515 5.94 -17.49 35.87
CA ALA A 515 6.89 -18.06 34.92
C ALA A 515 6.32 -17.94 33.51
N THR A 516 7.19 -17.85 32.52
CA THR A 516 6.84 -17.65 31.11
C THR A 516 7.56 -18.68 30.26
N ALA A 517 6.84 -19.32 29.34
CA ALA A 517 7.40 -20.20 28.33
C ALA A 517 7.28 -19.54 26.97
N MET A 518 8.36 -19.57 26.18
CA MET A 518 8.40 -19.07 24.81
C MET A 518 8.75 -20.22 23.85
N ALA A 519 7.97 -20.41 22.79
CA ALA A 519 8.20 -21.45 21.80
C ALA A 519 9.55 -21.24 21.07
N VAL A 520 10.37 -22.29 20.99
CA VAL A 520 11.62 -22.32 20.22
C VAL A 520 11.35 -22.91 18.84
N ASP A 521 11.73 -22.19 17.78
CA ASP A 521 11.48 -22.60 16.38
C ASP A 521 10.02 -23.05 16.12
N PRO A 522 9.01 -22.20 16.43
CA PRO A 522 7.61 -22.57 16.24
C PRO A 522 7.29 -22.91 14.79
N THR A 523 6.34 -23.82 14.59
CA THR A 523 5.83 -24.26 13.29
C THR A 523 5.09 -23.11 12.59
N ASP A 524 5.32 -22.89 11.29
CA ASP A 524 4.69 -21.80 10.53
C ASP A 524 3.39 -22.19 9.82
N PHE A 525 3.05 -23.49 9.80
CA PHE A 525 1.89 -24.07 9.12
C PHE A 525 1.74 -23.64 7.64
N SER A 526 2.82 -23.19 6.99
CA SER A 526 2.76 -22.69 5.61
C SER A 526 2.32 -23.73 4.58
N ASP A 527 2.47 -25.02 4.89
CA ASP A 527 2.03 -26.16 4.09
C ASP A 527 0.61 -26.67 4.45
N ASP A 528 -0.02 -26.14 5.51
CA ASP A 528 -1.33 -26.57 6.03
C ASP A 528 -2.30 -25.38 6.09
N PRO A 529 -3.18 -25.21 5.08
CA PRO A 529 -4.06 -24.03 4.98
C PRO A 529 -5.16 -23.99 6.03
N ASP A 530 -5.38 -25.08 6.78
CA ASP A 530 -6.42 -25.18 7.79
C ASP A 530 -5.90 -24.77 9.19
N ARG A 531 -4.64 -24.34 9.31
CA ARG A 531 -4.00 -23.94 10.57
C ARG A 531 -3.14 -22.71 10.41
N GLU A 532 -3.08 -21.90 11.46
CA GLU A 532 -2.15 -20.79 11.55
C GLU A 532 -1.48 -20.70 12.93
N ARG A 533 -0.37 -19.96 12.98
CA ARG A 533 0.39 -19.77 14.21
C ARG A 533 -0.25 -18.69 15.06
N GLY A 534 -0.67 -19.05 16.28
CA GLY A 534 -1.10 -18.10 17.31
C GLY A 534 0.02 -17.56 18.18
N SER A 535 -0.28 -17.33 19.46
CA SER A 535 0.68 -16.89 20.47
C SER A 535 1.83 -17.89 20.63
N THR A 536 3.06 -17.38 20.63
CA THR A 536 4.28 -18.17 20.90
C THR A 536 4.78 -18.04 22.33
N GLU A 537 4.00 -17.41 23.20
CA GLU A 537 4.35 -17.14 24.60
C GLU A 537 3.15 -17.40 25.50
N GLU A 538 3.37 -18.11 26.62
CA GLU A 538 2.33 -18.47 27.59
C GLU A 538 2.87 -18.28 29.03
N ASN A 539 2.04 -17.72 29.91
CA ASN A 539 2.37 -17.59 31.33
C ASN A 539 1.84 -18.80 32.13
N PHE A 540 2.68 -19.42 32.94
CA PHE A 540 2.33 -20.60 33.72
C PHE A 540 2.85 -20.55 35.16
N GLY A 541 2.44 -21.53 35.97
CA GLY A 541 2.90 -21.69 37.36
C GLY A 541 2.40 -20.65 38.37
N GLY A 542 1.85 -19.52 37.92
CA GLY A 542 1.28 -18.46 38.77
C GLY A 542 2.34 -17.63 39.50
N THR A 543 1.88 -16.79 40.44
CA THR A 543 2.74 -15.86 41.21
C THR A 543 2.79 -16.23 42.69
N ASP A 544 3.94 -16.04 43.33
CA ASP A 544 4.11 -16.19 44.78
C ASP A 544 4.47 -14.87 45.46
N THR A 545 4.14 -14.72 46.75
CA THR A 545 4.47 -13.50 47.51
C THR A 545 5.38 -13.79 48.70
N ASN A 546 6.59 -13.23 48.65
CA ASN A 546 7.61 -13.39 49.68
C ASN A 546 7.72 -12.13 50.53
N THR A 547 7.84 -12.32 51.85
CA THR A 547 7.85 -11.21 52.83
C THR A 547 9.22 -11.06 53.47
N VAL A 548 9.86 -9.91 53.31
CA VAL A 548 11.13 -9.59 53.98
C VAL A 548 10.83 -8.85 55.29
N VAL A 549 11.14 -9.45 56.44
CA VAL A 549 10.68 -8.98 57.77
C VAL A 549 11.73 -8.23 58.60
N GLY A 550 12.97 -8.10 58.14
CA GLY A 550 14.01 -7.39 58.89
C GLY A 550 15.39 -7.41 58.23
N PRO A 551 16.37 -6.67 58.81
CA PRO A 551 17.74 -6.63 58.31
C PRO A 551 18.41 -8.02 58.39
N SER A 552 19.54 -8.18 57.69
CA SER A 552 20.30 -9.43 57.66
C SER A 552 20.60 -9.99 59.05
N THR A 553 20.46 -11.31 59.18
CA THR A 553 20.77 -12.05 60.39
C THR A 553 22.25 -12.41 60.51
N GLU A 554 23.09 -12.01 59.54
CA GLU A 554 24.54 -12.23 59.65
C GLU A 554 25.10 -11.54 60.90
N THR A 555 25.70 -12.36 61.77
CA THR A 555 26.61 -11.96 62.85
C THR A 555 27.95 -12.64 62.66
#